data_AF-A0A195DD94-F1
#
_entry.id   AF-A0A195DD94-F1
#
_cell.length_a   1.000
_cell.length_b   1.000
_cell.length_c   1.000
_cell.angle_alpha   90.00
_cell.angle_beta   90.00
_cell.angle_gamma   90.00
#
_symmetry.space_group_name_H-M   'P 1'
#
loop_
_entity.id
_entity.type
_entity.pdbx_description
1 polymer ?
#
loop_
_entity_poly.entity_id
_entity_poly.type
_entity_poly.pdbx_seq_one_letter_code
_entity_poly.pdbx_strand_id
1 'polypeptide(L)'
;MDMLICNKCFTPLCRGKHPYYITQCGHISCQTCLQQFEKQCPQCQRVGTISLALEEPLIPKLTPFFHTSVVETMEMLLKVYSFRNNQLTISMQRFQEIDKKYDLLKSKYWQTHRDLKALAEKYMITKKTNEKLKKKLLFVEMANEETSRSRRIETPMTTDSGISSNQLRTGCSLASSMHFMNSAGITPPIRSPERKFFRTDGFRIPINRKLTTKSLASSNMLS
;
A
#
# COMPACT_ATOMS: atom_id res chain seq x y z
N MET A 1 22.67 43.78 23.59
CA MET A 1 22.04 44.59 22.52
C MET A 1 22.97 45.71 22.05
N ASP A 2 24.27 45.42 21.94
CA ASP A 2 25.28 46.46 22.22
C ASP A 2 25.61 47.32 20.99
N MET A 3 24.95 47.03 19.86
CA MET A 3 25.14 47.68 18.57
C MET A 3 23.85 48.31 18.02
N LEU A 4 22.84 48.53 18.86
CA LEU A 4 21.63 49.23 18.42
C LEU A 4 21.89 50.74 18.29
N ILE A 5 21.43 51.31 17.18
CA ILE A 5 21.50 52.75 16.90
C ILE A 5 20.12 53.27 16.55
N CYS A 6 19.88 54.56 16.79
CA CYS A 6 18.67 55.21 16.30
C CYS A 6 18.78 55.35 14.78
N ASN A 7 17.81 54.83 14.03
CA ASN A 7 17.87 54.88 12.56
C ASN A 7 17.73 56.31 12.01
N LYS A 8 17.21 57.26 12.82
CA LYS A 8 17.05 58.67 12.43
C LYS A 8 18.27 59.54 12.73
N CYS A 9 18.78 59.48 13.96
CA CYS A 9 19.85 60.36 14.44
C CYS A 9 21.18 59.64 14.67
N PHE A 10 21.25 58.34 14.38
CA PHE A 10 22.44 57.48 14.52
C PHE A 10 23.03 57.42 15.93
N THR A 11 22.32 57.94 16.95
CA THR A 11 22.76 57.87 18.33
C THR A 11 22.79 56.41 18.78
N PRO A 12 23.94 55.90 19.25
CA PRO A 12 24.04 54.53 19.74
C PRO A 12 23.32 54.37 21.07
N LEU A 13 22.84 53.16 21.35
CA LEU A 13 22.09 52.81 22.55
C LEU A 13 22.81 53.26 23.82
N CYS A 14 24.13 53.07 23.91
CA CYS A 14 24.95 53.46 25.06
C CYS A 14 25.04 54.97 25.33
N ARG A 15 24.70 55.83 24.36
CA ARG A 15 24.71 57.30 24.51
C ARG A 15 23.32 57.92 24.43
N GLY A 16 22.32 57.16 24.02
CA GLY A 16 20.96 57.67 23.81
C GLY A 16 20.12 57.68 25.09
N LYS A 17 19.04 58.46 25.08
CA LYS A 17 18.00 58.36 26.12
C LYS A 17 17.20 57.08 25.93
N HIS A 18 17.18 56.25 26.97
CA HIS A 18 16.38 55.04 27.04
C HIS A 18 14.91 55.35 27.39
N PRO A 19 13.97 54.48 27.00
CA PRO A 19 14.18 53.28 26.17
C PRO A 19 14.28 53.62 24.69
N TYR A 20 14.88 52.70 23.92
CA TYR A 20 14.78 52.72 22.46
C TYR A 20 13.49 52.01 22.05
N TYR A 21 12.98 52.32 20.86
CA TYR A 21 11.72 51.78 20.38
C TYR A 21 11.91 51.13 19.02
N ILE A 22 11.26 49.99 18.80
CA ILE A 22 11.08 49.40 17.48
C ILE A 22 9.67 49.71 16.97
N THR A 23 9.59 50.20 15.75
CA THR A 23 8.31 50.46 15.06
C THR A 23 7.82 49.21 14.34
N GLN A 24 6.52 49.13 14.04
CA GLN A 24 5.94 48.02 13.25
C GLN A 24 6.60 47.85 11.87
N CYS A 25 7.14 48.92 11.28
CA CYS A 25 7.93 48.85 10.05
C CYS A 25 9.39 48.40 10.25
N GLY A 26 9.78 47.97 11.46
CA GLY A 26 11.10 47.42 11.75
C GLY A 26 12.21 48.47 11.99
N HIS A 27 11.88 49.76 12.03
CA HIS A 27 12.87 50.81 12.29
C HIS A 27 13.02 51.06 13.79
N ILE A 28 14.27 51.21 14.23
CA ILE A 28 14.64 51.52 15.61
C ILE A 28 14.78 53.02 15.78
N SER A 29 14.26 53.57 16.87
CA SER A 29 14.31 55.01 17.16
C SER A 29 14.57 55.26 18.65
N CYS A 30 15.40 56.27 18.96
CA CYS A 30 15.52 56.75 20.33
C CYS A 30 14.24 57.48 20.76
N GLN A 31 14.03 57.62 22.07
CA GLN A 31 12.85 58.30 22.61
C GLN A 31 12.66 59.72 22.06
N THR A 32 13.74 60.49 21.93
CA THR A 32 13.69 61.87 21.41
C THR A 32 13.16 61.93 19.98
N CYS A 33 13.67 61.08 19.09
CA CYS A 33 13.19 61.04 17.71
C CYS A 33 11.77 60.51 17.61
N LEU A 34 11.36 59.59 18.48
CA LEU A 34 9.98 59.09 18.45
C LEU A 34 8.99 60.19 18.86
N GLN A 35 9.29 60.97 19.91
CA GLN A 35 8.43 62.06 20.38
C GLN A 35 8.26 63.17 19.34
N GLN A 36 9.31 63.49 18.58
CA GLN A 36 9.25 64.53 17.54
C GLN A 36 8.31 64.18 16.38
N PHE A 37 8.15 62.89 16.07
CA PHE A 37 7.37 62.41 14.93
C PHE A 37 6.02 61.79 15.34
N GLU A 38 5.72 61.76 16.65
CA GLU A 38 4.48 61.28 17.30
C GLU A 38 3.89 60.00 16.69
N LYS A 39 3.02 60.15 15.69
CA LYS A 39 2.26 59.08 15.04
C LYS A 39 2.94 58.53 13.79
N GLN A 40 4.15 59.00 13.47
CA GLN A 40 4.87 58.63 12.26
C GLN A 40 6.19 57.94 12.60
N CYS A 41 6.56 56.96 11.78
CA CYS A 41 7.90 56.40 11.86
C CYS A 41 8.94 57.49 11.49
N PRO A 42 9.94 57.78 12.34
CA PRO A 42 10.96 58.79 12.04
C PRO A 42 11.81 58.49 10.78
N GLN A 43 11.88 57.22 10.36
CA GLN A 43 12.70 56.78 9.23
C GLN A 43 11.94 56.75 7.90
N CYS A 44 10.77 56.10 7.85
CA CYS A 44 10.00 55.95 6.61
C CYS A 44 8.71 56.79 6.56
N GLN A 45 8.46 57.62 7.58
CA GLN A 45 7.33 58.56 7.67
C GLN A 45 5.94 57.90 7.57
N ARG A 46 5.86 56.58 7.78
CA ARG A 46 4.59 55.86 7.79
C ARG A 46 3.74 56.32 8.98
N VAL A 47 2.57 56.88 8.70
CA VAL A 47 1.59 57.37 9.68
C VAL A 47 0.86 56.20 10.34
N GLY A 48 0.51 56.35 11.62
CA GLY A 48 -0.23 55.36 12.41
C GLY A 48 0.61 54.15 12.83
N THR A 49 1.94 54.28 12.83
CA THR A 49 2.83 53.17 13.14
C THR A 49 2.88 52.91 14.65
N ILE A 50 2.61 51.67 15.06
CA ILE A 50 2.77 51.25 16.46
C ILE A 50 4.25 51.11 16.79
N SER A 51 4.66 51.63 17.94
CA SER A 51 6.02 51.50 18.50
C SER A 51 6.00 50.68 19.78
N LEU A 52 7.01 49.84 19.95
CA LEU A 52 7.22 49.00 21.12
C LEU A 52 8.58 49.33 21.74
N ALA A 53 8.62 49.51 23.06
CA ALA A 53 9.86 49.76 23.79
C ALA A 53 10.75 48.50 23.80
N LEU A 54 12.04 48.70 23.55
CA LEU A 54 13.10 47.70 23.64
C LEU A 54 13.74 47.81 25.03
N GLU A 55 13.06 47.28 26.03
CA GLU A 55 13.54 47.18 27.41
C GLU A 55 13.98 45.76 27.71
N GLU A 56 14.97 45.60 28.60
CA GLU A 56 15.38 44.29 29.08
C GLU A 56 14.57 43.88 30.32
N PRO A 57 14.12 42.62 30.40
CA PRO A 57 14.23 41.57 29.40
C PRO A 57 13.29 41.80 28.19
N LEU A 58 13.81 41.55 26.98
CA LEU A 58 13.00 41.68 25.76
C LEU A 58 11.78 40.75 25.80
N ILE A 59 10.68 41.24 25.24
CA ILE A 59 9.50 40.41 24.98
C ILE A 59 9.94 39.17 24.17
N PRO A 60 9.54 37.94 24.56
CA PRO A 60 10.03 36.71 23.92
C PRO A 60 9.92 36.66 22.39
N LYS A 61 8.93 37.37 21.82
CA LYS A 61 8.73 37.49 20.37
C LYS A 61 9.83 38.30 19.67
N LEU A 62 10.45 39.24 20.38
CA LEU A 62 11.52 40.09 19.86
C LEU A 62 12.91 39.48 20.07
N THR A 63 13.08 38.63 21.08
CA THR A 63 14.36 38.00 21.44
C THR A 63 15.13 37.43 20.24
N PRO A 64 14.51 36.69 19.29
CA PRO A 64 15.25 36.12 18.15
C PRO A 64 15.87 37.17 17.21
N PHE A 65 15.30 38.38 17.15
CA PHE A 65 15.78 39.44 16.26
C PHE A 65 17.00 40.17 16.80
N PHE A 66 17.25 40.08 18.12
CA PHE A 66 18.32 40.82 18.78
C PHE A 66 19.40 39.93 19.40
N HIS A 67 19.05 38.71 19.80
CA HIS A 67 19.96 37.83 20.54
C HIS A 67 20.43 36.61 19.74
N THR A 68 19.73 36.22 18.68
CA THR A 68 20.17 35.09 17.85
C THR A 68 21.14 35.58 16.77
N SER A 69 22.32 34.97 16.69
CA SER A 69 23.27 35.28 15.63
C SER A 69 22.70 34.88 14.26
N VAL A 70 22.93 35.71 13.25
CA VAL A 70 22.60 35.37 11.86
C VAL A 70 23.29 34.06 11.46
N VAL A 71 24.53 33.86 11.91
CA VAL A 71 25.30 32.64 11.64
C VAL A 71 24.63 31.42 12.25
N GLU A 72 24.27 31.47 13.53
CA GLU A 72 23.57 30.37 14.22
C GLU A 72 22.22 30.05 13.56
N THR A 73 21.49 31.08 13.14
CA THR A 73 20.20 30.92 12.44
C THR A 73 20.39 30.21 11.11
N MET A 74 21.41 30.60 10.33
CA MET A 74 21.73 29.98 9.05
C MET A 74 22.21 28.54 9.21
N GLU A 75 23.06 28.27 10.20
CA GLU A 75 23.50 26.91 10.51
C GLU A 75 22.32 26.01 10.90
N MET A 76 21.40 26.50 11.72
CA MET A 76 20.18 25.78 12.08
C MET A 76 19.33 25.47 10.84
N LEU A 77 19.14 26.46 9.96
CA LEU A 77 18.39 26.29 8.72
C LEU A 77 19.02 25.21 7.83
N LEU A 78 20.35 25.23 7.67
CA LEU A 78 21.09 24.23 6.90
C LEU A 78 20.96 22.82 7.48
N LYS A 79 21.01 22.68 8.81
CA LYS A 79 20.79 21.40 9.51
C LYS A 79 19.38 20.87 9.27
N VAL A 80 18.36 21.72 9.42
CA VAL A 80 16.97 21.35 9.17
C VAL A 80 16.76 20.94 7.71
N TYR A 81 17.32 21.69 6.77
CA TYR A 81 17.25 21.38 5.35
C TYR A 81 17.90 20.03 5.04
N SER A 82 19.12 19.80 5.52
CA SER A 82 19.87 18.55 5.31
C SER A 82 19.11 17.35 5.87
N PHE A 83 18.55 17.48 7.08
CA PHE A 83 17.72 16.44 7.68
C PHE A 83 16.50 16.11 6.82
N ARG A 84 15.73 17.12 6.41
CA ARG A 84 14.52 16.93 5.59
C ARG A 84 14.83 16.29 4.24
N ASN A 85 15.92 16.72 3.61
CA ASN A 85 16.37 16.15 2.34
C ASN A 85 16.75 14.67 2.50
N ASN A 86 17.44 14.31 3.58
CA ASN A 86 17.77 12.92 3.87
C ASN A 86 16.51 12.05 4.06
N GLN A 87 15.51 12.56 4.80
CA GLN A 87 14.24 11.86 4.99
C GLN A 87 13.49 11.65 3.66
N LEU A 88 13.52 12.65 2.78
CA LEU A 88 12.95 12.54 1.44
C LEU A 88 13.65 11.44 0.63
N THR A 89 14.98 11.42 0.60
CA THR A 89 15.77 10.40 -0.09
C THR A 89 15.43 8.99 0.39
N ILE A 90 15.39 8.78 1.72
CA ILE A 90 15.01 7.49 2.32
C ILE A 90 13.60 7.08 1.87
N SER A 91 12.64 8.01 1.90
CA SER A 91 11.27 7.72 1.48
C SER A 91 11.20 7.36 0.00
N MET A 92 11.92 8.07 -0.87
CA MET A 92 11.96 7.78 -2.31
C MET A 92 12.56 6.39 -2.57
N GLN A 93 13.66 6.04 -1.90
CA GLN A 93 14.26 4.71 -2.01
C GLN A 93 13.26 3.62 -1.61
N ARG A 94 12.55 3.80 -0.50
CA ARG A 94 11.53 2.85 -0.05
C ARG A 94 10.42 2.66 -1.07
N PHE A 95 9.96 3.73 -1.72
CA PHE A 95 8.95 3.62 -2.78
C PHE A 95 9.49 2.84 -3.99
N GLN A 96 10.71 3.14 -4.43
CA GLN A 96 11.35 2.38 -5.53
C GLN A 96 11.50 0.89 -5.21
N GLU A 97 11.83 0.54 -3.97
CA GLU A 97 11.90 -0.86 -3.54
C GLU A 97 10.53 -1.55 -3.54
N ILE A 98 9.48 -0.84 -3.16
CA ILE A 98 8.10 -1.34 -3.21
C ILE A 98 7.68 -1.56 -4.66
N ASP A 99 7.94 -0.60 -5.54
CA ASP A 99 7.61 -0.69 -6.97
C ASP A 99 8.31 -1.89 -7.61
N LYS A 100 9.61 -2.09 -7.33
CA LYS A 100 10.34 -3.29 -7.79
C LYS A 100 9.71 -4.59 -7.31
N LYS A 101 9.32 -4.66 -6.03
CA LYS A 101 8.64 -5.86 -5.47
C LYS A 101 7.29 -6.09 -6.14
N TYR A 102 6.57 -5.02 -6.41
CA TYR A 102 5.28 -5.06 -7.05
C TYR A 102 5.37 -5.53 -8.51
N ASP A 103 6.34 -5.03 -9.27
CA ASP A 103 6.59 -5.46 -10.65
C ASP A 103 7.01 -6.94 -10.74
N LEU A 104 7.83 -7.40 -9.80
CA LEU A 104 8.19 -8.81 -9.68
C LEU A 104 6.95 -9.67 -9.41
N LEU A 105 6.09 -9.25 -8.47
CA LEU A 105 4.87 -9.98 -8.13
C LEU A 105 3.89 -10.01 -9.30
N LYS A 106 3.70 -8.88 -9.98
CA LYS A 106 2.88 -8.75 -11.19
C LYS A 106 3.37 -9.71 -12.28
N SER A 107 4.67 -9.75 -12.52
CA SER A 107 5.28 -10.65 -13.51
C SER A 107 5.05 -12.12 -13.17
N LYS A 108 5.27 -12.52 -11.91
CA LYS A 108 5.01 -13.89 -11.43
C LYS A 108 3.54 -14.27 -11.56
N TYR A 109 2.62 -13.38 -11.17
CA TYR A 109 1.19 -13.61 -11.30
C TYR A 109 0.79 -13.91 -12.75
N TRP A 110 1.22 -13.08 -13.70
CA TRP A 110 0.89 -13.29 -15.10
C TRP A 110 1.52 -14.55 -15.68
N GLN A 111 2.72 -14.92 -15.23
CA GLN A 111 3.34 -16.18 -15.62
C GLN A 111 2.51 -17.38 -15.12
N THR A 112 2.21 -17.44 -13.82
CA THR A 112 1.40 -18.52 -13.24
C THR A 112 0.03 -18.59 -13.88
N HIS A 113 -0.59 -17.46 -14.20
CA HIS A 113 -1.87 -17.42 -14.90
C HIS A 113 -1.80 -18.06 -16.29
N ARG A 114 -0.74 -17.75 -17.07
CA ARG A 114 -0.52 -18.39 -18.38
C ARG A 114 -0.29 -19.90 -18.24
N ASP A 115 0.53 -20.31 -17.28
CA ASP A 115 0.83 -21.72 -17.03
C ASP A 115 -0.42 -22.50 -16.63
N LEU A 116 -1.27 -21.92 -15.77
CA LEU A 116 -2.54 -22.51 -15.36
C LEU A 116 -3.50 -22.65 -16.54
N LYS A 117 -3.58 -21.64 -17.41
CA LYS A 117 -4.40 -21.71 -18.63
C LYS A 117 -3.94 -22.84 -19.54
N ALA A 118 -2.63 -22.94 -19.80
CA ALA A 118 -2.06 -24.01 -20.62
C ALA A 118 -2.29 -25.40 -20.00
N LEU A 119 -2.18 -25.52 -18.67
CA LEU A 119 -2.46 -26.77 -17.96
C LEU A 119 -3.93 -27.18 -18.06
N ALA A 120 -4.85 -26.22 -17.93
CA ALA A 120 -6.28 -26.46 -18.08
C ALA A 120 -6.64 -26.94 -19.49
N GLU A 121 -6.05 -26.33 -20.53
CA GLU A 121 -6.21 -26.76 -21.92
C GLU A 121 -5.72 -28.20 -22.13
N LYS A 122 -4.51 -28.53 -21.64
CA LYS A 122 -3.96 -29.90 -21.70
C LYS A 122 -4.84 -30.90 -20.96
N TYR A 123 -5.33 -30.55 -19.77
CA TYR A 123 -6.24 -31.40 -19.00
C TYR A 123 -7.53 -31.71 -19.76
N MET A 124 -8.14 -30.70 -20.39
CA MET A 124 -9.37 -30.89 -21.17
C MET A 124 -9.15 -31.80 -22.39
N ILE A 125 -8.01 -31.68 -23.07
CA ILE A 125 -7.63 -32.56 -24.18
C ILE A 125 -7.50 -34.01 -23.68
N THR A 126 -6.72 -34.22 -22.61
CA THR A 126 -6.50 -35.56 -22.03
C THR A 126 -7.80 -36.17 -21.50
N LYS A 127 -8.68 -35.37 -20.90
CA LYS A 127 -10.00 -35.84 -20.47
C LYS A 127 -10.82 -36.36 -21.65
N LYS A 128 -10.88 -35.60 -22.75
CA LYS A 128 -11.61 -35.99 -23.96
C LYS A 128 -11.03 -37.25 -24.63
N THR A 129 -9.71 -37.39 -24.67
CA THR A 129 -9.07 -38.61 -25.23
C THR A 129 -9.32 -39.82 -24.34
N ASN A 130 -9.25 -39.68 -23.02
CA ASN A 130 -9.56 -40.75 -22.07
C ASN A 130 -11.03 -41.20 -22.18
N GLU A 131 -11.98 -40.26 -22.25
CA GLU A 131 -13.39 -40.58 -22.49
C GLU A 131 -13.60 -41.33 -23.81
N LYS A 132 -12.90 -40.95 -24.89
CA LYS A 132 -12.95 -41.65 -26.18
C LYS A 132 -12.37 -43.06 -26.09
N LEU A 133 -11.27 -43.25 -25.37
CA LEU A 133 -10.64 -44.57 -25.17
C LEU A 133 -11.51 -45.49 -24.32
N LYS A 134 -12.11 -44.99 -23.24
CA LYS A 134 -13.06 -45.75 -22.41
C LYS A 134 -14.25 -46.25 -23.23
N LYS A 135 -14.83 -45.40 -24.09
CA LYS A 135 -15.90 -45.83 -25.00
C LYS A 135 -15.45 -46.96 -25.93
N LYS A 136 -14.28 -46.83 -26.55
CA LYS A 136 -13.71 -47.89 -27.41
C LYS A 136 -13.49 -49.20 -26.66
N LEU A 137 -13.01 -49.13 -25.43
CA LEU A 137 -12.76 -50.30 -24.60
C LEU A 137 -14.07 -51.04 -24.29
N LEU A 138 -15.13 -50.32 -23.92
CA LEU A 138 -16.47 -50.90 -23.72
C LEU A 138 -17.01 -51.59 -24.99
N PHE A 139 -16.83 -50.99 -26.16
CA PHE A 139 -17.23 -51.63 -27.43
C PHE A 139 -16.48 -52.94 -27.70
N VAL A 140 -15.18 -53.00 -27.39
CA VAL A 140 -14.38 -54.22 -27.56
C VAL A 140 -14.81 -55.30 -26.57
N GLU A 141 -15.08 -54.93 -25.30
CA GLU A 141 -15.60 -55.87 -24.30
C GLU A 141 -16.95 -56.46 -24.73
N MET A 142 -17.89 -55.63 -25.18
CA MET A 142 -19.20 -56.10 -25.69
C MET A 142 -19.06 -57.03 -26.91
N ALA A 143 -18.21 -56.69 -27.89
CA ALA A 143 -17.98 -57.52 -29.06
C ALA A 143 -17.35 -58.88 -28.71
N ASN A 144 -16.45 -58.90 -27.73
CA ASN A 144 -15.85 -60.14 -27.22
C ASN A 144 -16.87 -61.01 -26.45
N GLU A 145 -17.79 -60.41 -25.69
CA GLU A 145 -18.89 -61.13 -25.04
C GLU A 145 -19.89 -61.73 -26.05
N GLU A 146 -20.22 -61.02 -27.13
CA GLU A 146 -21.06 -61.56 -28.22
C GLU A 146 -20.36 -62.72 -28.96
N THR A 147 -19.06 -62.57 -29.24
CA THR A 147 -18.27 -63.61 -29.93
C THR A 147 -18.11 -64.86 -29.06
N SER A 148 -17.92 -64.70 -27.75
CA SER A 148 -17.79 -65.81 -26.80
C SER A 148 -19.11 -66.53 -26.51
N ARG A 149 -20.27 -65.84 -26.60
CA ARG A 149 -21.59 -66.50 -26.56
C ARG A 149 -21.88 -67.33 -27.81
N SER A 150 -21.40 -66.94 -29.00
CA SER A 150 -21.60 -67.74 -30.22
C SER A 150 -20.76 -69.01 -30.28
N ARG A 151 -19.68 -69.10 -29.48
CA ARG A 151 -18.72 -70.21 -29.48
C ARG A 151 -19.00 -71.28 -28.41
N ARG A 152 -20.24 -71.34 -27.91
CA ARG A 152 -20.71 -72.39 -26.98
C ARG A 152 -21.62 -73.38 -27.72
N ILE A 153 -21.07 -74.06 -28.72
CA ILE A 153 -21.61 -75.32 -29.22
C ILE A 153 -20.72 -76.43 -28.66
N GLU A 154 -21.37 -77.38 -28.02
CA GLU A 154 -20.84 -78.46 -27.20
C GLU A 154 -19.84 -79.35 -27.96
N THR A 155 -18.74 -79.71 -27.31
CA THR A 155 -17.99 -80.94 -27.64
C THR A 155 -17.62 -81.65 -26.32
N PRO A 156 -17.68 -82.99 -26.26
CA PRO A 156 -17.78 -83.74 -25.02
C PRO A 156 -16.44 -84.04 -24.34
N MET A 157 -16.56 -84.38 -23.06
CA MET A 157 -15.55 -84.80 -22.09
C MET A 157 -14.38 -85.64 -22.63
N THR A 158 -13.18 -85.26 -22.19
CA THR A 158 -12.17 -86.23 -21.73
C THR A 158 -11.59 -85.75 -20.40
N THR A 159 -11.85 -86.54 -19.35
CA THR A 159 -11.16 -86.56 -18.06
C THR A 159 -9.66 -86.79 -18.24
N ASP A 160 -8.82 -85.89 -17.72
CA ASP A 160 -7.82 -86.29 -16.72
C ASP A 160 -7.17 -85.11 -15.97
N SER A 161 -7.30 -85.16 -14.65
CA SER A 161 -6.35 -84.82 -13.57
C SER A 161 -5.60 -83.47 -13.48
N GLY A 162 -5.97 -82.72 -12.42
CA GLY A 162 -5.08 -81.87 -11.57
C GLY A 162 -4.75 -80.47 -12.12
N ILE A 163 -5.01 -79.34 -11.45
CA ILE A 163 -4.81 -79.00 -10.04
C ILE A 163 -5.73 -77.80 -9.70
N SER A 164 -6.19 -77.81 -8.44
CA SER A 164 -7.07 -76.85 -7.77
C SER A 164 -6.72 -75.37 -7.97
N SER A 165 -7.77 -74.58 -8.19
CA SER A 165 -7.79 -73.13 -7.95
C SER A 165 -7.54 -72.81 -6.48
N ASN A 166 -6.93 -71.66 -6.20
CA ASN A 166 -7.45 -70.73 -5.20
C ASN A 166 -7.00 -69.30 -5.51
N GLN A 167 -8.01 -68.45 -5.69
CA GLN A 167 -7.94 -67.00 -5.72
C GLN A 167 -7.49 -66.48 -4.36
N LEU A 168 -6.57 -65.52 -4.34
CA LEU A 168 -6.46 -64.56 -3.25
C LEU A 168 -6.45 -63.16 -3.84
N ARG A 169 -7.60 -62.49 -3.64
CA ARG A 169 -7.81 -61.07 -3.86
C ARG A 169 -6.87 -60.29 -2.94
N THR A 170 -5.95 -59.52 -3.52
CA THR A 170 -5.30 -58.42 -2.80
C THR A 170 -6.00 -57.12 -3.18
N GLY A 171 -6.85 -56.63 -2.28
CA GLY A 171 -7.50 -55.33 -2.42
C GLY A 171 -6.50 -54.20 -2.19
N CYS A 172 -6.23 -53.40 -3.21
CA CYS A 172 -5.60 -52.10 -3.03
C CYS A 172 -6.70 -51.08 -2.66
N SER A 173 -6.73 -50.68 -1.39
CA SER A 173 -7.58 -49.59 -0.91
C SER A 173 -7.05 -48.25 -1.43
N LEU A 174 -7.83 -47.57 -2.26
CA LEU A 174 -7.54 -46.24 -2.78
C LEU A 174 -8.34 -45.23 -1.95
N ALA A 175 -7.72 -44.72 -0.89
CA ALA A 175 -8.23 -43.58 -0.13
C ALA A 175 -7.08 -42.58 0.07
N SER A 176 -6.74 -41.84 -0.99
CA SER A 176 -5.90 -40.65 -0.86
C SER A 176 -6.82 -39.43 -0.72
N SER A 177 -7.01 -39.05 0.54
CA SER A 177 -7.79 -37.90 0.99
C SER A 177 -7.22 -36.58 0.47
N MET A 178 -8.02 -35.86 -0.32
CA MET A 178 -7.78 -34.46 -0.65
C MET A 178 -8.19 -33.58 0.54
N HIS A 179 -7.22 -33.13 1.34
CA HIS A 179 -7.38 -31.99 2.23
C HIS A 179 -6.36 -30.91 1.88
N PHE A 180 -6.75 -30.04 0.95
CA PHE A 180 -6.18 -28.70 0.82
C PHE A 180 -7.21 -27.69 1.32
N MET A 181 -6.71 -26.68 2.04
CA MET A 181 -7.39 -25.48 2.57
C MET A 181 -7.86 -25.56 4.03
N ASN A 182 -6.91 -25.48 4.96
CA ASN A 182 -7.13 -24.75 6.22
C ASN A 182 -6.24 -23.50 6.20
N SER A 183 -6.88 -22.35 6.01
CA SER A 183 -6.25 -21.03 6.02
C SER A 183 -6.30 -20.50 7.45
N ALA A 184 -5.13 -20.34 8.07
CA ALA A 184 -5.01 -19.69 9.38
C ALA A 184 -5.30 -18.19 9.23
N GLY A 185 -6.15 -17.68 10.13
CA GLY A 185 -6.71 -16.35 10.10
C GLY A 185 -5.68 -15.22 10.22
N ILE A 186 -5.93 -14.16 9.46
CA ILE A 186 -5.38 -12.84 9.72
C ILE A 186 -6.56 -11.87 9.71
N THR A 187 -6.90 -11.40 10.90
CA THR A 187 -7.90 -10.35 11.15
C THR A 187 -7.40 -9.02 10.58
N PRO A 188 -8.13 -8.33 9.68
CA PRO A 188 -7.79 -6.95 9.33
C PRO A 188 -8.58 -5.97 10.22
N PRO A 189 -8.00 -4.83 10.64
CA PRO A 189 -8.75 -3.77 11.29
C PRO A 189 -9.60 -3.02 10.24
N ILE A 190 -10.86 -2.74 10.60
CA ILE A 190 -11.82 -1.88 9.88
C ILE A 190 -11.90 -0.56 10.66
N ARG A 191 -11.67 0.62 10.05
CA ARG A 191 -12.62 1.57 9.40
C ARG A 191 -11.74 2.76 8.92
N SER A 192 -11.94 3.56 7.87
CA SER A 192 -13.04 3.99 6.97
C SER A 192 -12.38 4.94 5.91
N PRO A 193 -13.11 5.76 5.12
CA PRO A 193 -14.19 5.48 4.18
C PRO A 193 -13.79 5.83 2.72
N GLU A 194 -14.57 5.29 1.78
CA GLU A 194 -14.81 5.75 0.40
C GLU A 194 -13.84 6.78 -0.20
N ARG A 195 -12.87 6.30 -0.99
CA ARG A 195 -12.29 7.12 -2.06
C ARG A 195 -12.69 6.55 -3.40
N LYS A 196 -13.42 7.36 -4.17
CA LYS A 196 -13.64 7.19 -5.60
C LYS A 196 -12.27 6.99 -6.25
N PHE A 197 -12.04 5.79 -6.78
CA PHE A 197 -10.76 5.42 -7.39
C PHE A 197 -10.66 6.05 -8.78
N PHE A 198 -9.75 7.00 -8.94
CA PHE A 198 -9.29 7.43 -10.25
C PHE A 198 -8.45 6.31 -10.88
N ARG A 199 -8.78 5.96 -12.13
CA ARG A 199 -8.05 4.99 -12.95
C ARG A 199 -6.79 5.65 -13.49
N THR A 200 -5.64 5.28 -12.94
CA THR A 200 -4.35 5.24 -13.64
C THR A 200 -3.50 4.19 -12.93
N ASP A 201 -3.35 3.01 -13.56
CA ASP A 201 -2.38 1.93 -13.25
C ASP A 201 -2.52 1.06 -11.99
N GLY A 202 -3.71 0.95 -11.41
CA GLY A 202 -3.98 0.06 -10.27
C GLY A 202 -4.07 -1.44 -10.62
N PHE A 203 -2.95 -2.16 -10.72
CA PHE A 203 -3.00 -3.63 -10.59
C PHE A 203 -3.24 -3.98 -9.11
N ARG A 204 -4.45 -4.45 -8.80
CA ARG A 204 -4.76 -5.08 -7.51
C ARG A 204 -5.08 -6.53 -7.81
N ILE A 205 -4.43 -7.45 -7.07
CA ILE A 205 -4.77 -8.87 -7.14
C ILE A 205 -6.27 -8.99 -6.82
N PRO A 206 -7.09 -9.53 -7.74
CA PRO A 206 -8.51 -9.73 -7.47
C PRO A 206 -8.65 -10.65 -6.27
N ILE A 207 -8.99 -10.09 -5.11
CA ILE A 207 -9.38 -10.87 -3.95
C ILE A 207 -10.77 -11.37 -4.29
N ASN A 208 -10.89 -12.67 -4.56
CA ASN A 208 -12.14 -13.33 -4.85
C ASN A 208 -13.01 -13.29 -3.58
N ARG A 209 -13.74 -12.19 -3.38
CA ARG A 209 -14.74 -12.08 -2.32
C ARG A 209 -15.84 -13.05 -2.71
N LYS A 210 -15.94 -14.16 -1.96
CA LYS A 210 -17.04 -15.12 -2.03
C LYS A 210 -18.35 -14.35 -2.22
N LEU A 211 -19.08 -14.67 -3.30
CA LEU A 211 -20.45 -14.19 -3.49
C LEU A 211 -21.25 -14.52 -2.24
N THR A 212 -21.74 -13.49 -1.55
CA THR A 212 -22.83 -13.64 -0.62
C THR A 212 -24.08 -13.98 -1.42
N THR A 213 -24.52 -15.23 -1.31
CA THR A 213 -25.85 -15.68 -1.70
C THR A 213 -26.89 -14.83 -0.97
N LYS A 214 -27.47 -13.87 -1.70
CA LYS A 214 -28.77 -13.30 -1.37
C LYS A 214 -29.66 -13.47 -2.58
N SER A 215 -30.55 -14.45 -2.52
CA SER A 215 -31.90 -14.39 -3.11
C SER A 215 -32.59 -15.74 -2.90
N LEU A 216 -33.63 -15.80 -2.07
CA LEU A 216 -35.02 -16.05 -2.48
C LEU A 216 -35.86 -16.36 -1.22
N ALA A 217 -36.69 -15.40 -0.81
CA ALA A 217 -37.93 -15.70 -0.08
C ALA A 217 -38.98 -14.72 -0.59
N SER A 218 -39.72 -15.24 -1.56
CA SER A 218 -41.00 -14.82 -2.12
C SER A 218 -41.86 -13.91 -1.24
N SER A 219 -42.16 -12.72 -1.75
CA SER A 219 -43.44 -12.05 -1.51
C SER A 219 -44.40 -12.47 -2.62
N ASN A 220 -45.52 -13.08 -2.23
CA ASN A 220 -46.80 -13.00 -2.91
C ASN A 220 -47.86 -13.62 -2.00
N MET A 221 -48.75 -12.79 -1.46
CA MET A 221 -50.19 -13.04 -1.44
C MET A 221 -50.88 -11.69 -1.23
N LEU A 222 -51.61 -11.27 -2.26
CA LEU A 222 -52.61 -10.20 -2.26
C LEU A 222 -53.91 -10.75 -1.70
N SER A 223 -54.57 -9.98 -0.83
CA SER A 223 -56.02 -9.66 -0.77
C SER A 223 -56.41 -9.29 0.66
#